data_AF-A0A497JHL9-F1
#
_entry.id   AF-A0A497JHL9-F1
#
_cell.length_a   1.000
_cell.length_b   1.000
_cell.length_c   1.000
_cell.angle_alpha   90.00
_cell.angle_beta   90.00
_cell.angle_gamma   90.00
#
_symmetry.space_group_name_H-M   'P 1'
#
loop_
_entity.id
_entity.type
_entity.pdbx_description
1 polymer ?
#
loop_
_entity_poly.entity_id
_entity_poly.type
_entity_poly.pdbx_seq_one_letter_code
_entity_poly.pdbx_strand_id
1 'polypeptide(L)'
;GGEIFIFKMPAVRLRDLAEAVVEETLKQEKNKKKIKIEISGRRPGEKDHEELMTENEAKLAYECDGMFIILSEIFKKHEKQPYYSKANIKNYSSKNSRLLSKEEIKELLRELKFIK
;
A
#
# COMPACT_ATOMS: atom_id res chain seq x y z
N GLY A 1 -12.50 21.67 2.03
CA GLY A 1 -12.17 21.62 0.59
C GLY A 1 -10.75 22.07 0.40
N GLY A 2 -9.80 21.13 0.41
CA GLY A 2 -8.36 21.39 0.52
C GLY A 2 -7.62 20.34 1.37
N GLU A 3 -8.33 19.30 1.81
CA GLU A 3 -7.83 18.16 2.56
C GLU A 3 -7.41 17.04 1.61
N ILE A 4 -6.36 16.29 1.97
CA ILE A 4 -5.94 15.06 1.28
C ILE A 4 -6.33 13.87 2.16
N PHE A 5 -7.06 12.92 1.58
CA PHE A 5 -7.50 11.70 2.26
C PHE A 5 -6.68 10.51 1.76
N ILE A 6 -6.09 9.76 2.69
CA ILE A 6 -5.22 8.63 2.34
C ILE A 6 -5.54 7.41 3.21
N PHE A 7 -5.88 6.28 2.59
CA PHE A 7 -6.14 5.05 3.34
C PHE A 7 -4.86 4.47 3.94
N LYS A 8 -4.98 3.90 5.14
CA LYS A 8 -3.93 3.07 5.74
C LYS A 8 -3.87 1.75 4.98
N MET A 9 -2.76 1.52 4.28
CA MET A 9 -2.61 0.34 3.43
C MET A 9 -1.41 -0.50 3.87
N PRO A 10 -1.55 -1.85 3.89
CA PRO A 10 -0.38 -2.72 3.93
C PRO A 10 0.39 -2.59 2.61
N ALA A 11 1.67 -2.92 2.65
CA ALA A 11 2.53 -2.97 1.48
C ALA A 11 2.68 -4.40 0.95
N VAL A 12 3.09 -4.52 -0.30
CA VAL A 12 3.34 -5.80 -0.97
C VAL A 12 4.78 -5.82 -1.48
N ARG A 13 5.53 -6.90 -1.22
CA ARG A 13 6.81 -7.11 -1.89
C ARG A 13 6.54 -7.65 -3.30
N LEU A 14 7.18 -7.05 -4.30
CA LEU A 14 6.99 -7.44 -5.70
C LEU A 14 7.31 -8.92 -5.97
N ARG A 15 8.33 -9.46 -5.28
CA ARG A 15 8.69 -10.88 -5.38
C ARG A 15 7.57 -11.79 -4.90
N ASP A 16 7.02 -11.52 -3.71
CA ASP A 16 5.98 -12.34 -3.10
C ASP A 16 4.69 -12.29 -3.95
N LEU A 17 4.39 -11.13 -4.52
CA LEU A 17 3.30 -10.97 -5.49
C LEU A 17 3.51 -11.80 -6.76
N ALA A 18 4.70 -11.73 -7.36
CA ALA A 18 5.01 -12.51 -8.56
C ALA A 18 4.91 -14.02 -8.29
N GLU A 19 5.46 -14.49 -7.16
CA GLU A 19 5.34 -15.89 -6.74
C GLU A 19 3.87 -16.29 -6.49
N ALA A 20 3.09 -15.45 -5.79
CA ALA A 20 1.66 -15.70 -5.55
C ALA A 20 0.86 -15.82 -6.86
N VAL A 21 1.09 -14.92 -7.82
CA VAL A 21 0.42 -14.94 -9.13
C VAL A 21 0.78 -16.23 -9.88
N VAL A 22 2.05 -16.63 -9.90
CA VAL A 22 2.48 -17.89 -10.54
C VAL A 22 1.79 -19.09 -9.89
N GLU A 23 1.81 -19.18 -8.56
CA GLU A 23 1.21 -20.31 -7.84
C GLU A 23 -0.31 -20.41 -8.06
N GLU A 24 -1.04 -19.29 -8.02
CA GLU A 24 -2.49 -19.30 -8.27
C GLU A 24 -2.83 -19.61 -9.73
N THR A 25 -2.04 -19.10 -10.68
CA THR A 25 -2.22 -19.42 -12.11
C THR A 25 -2.01 -20.92 -12.38
N LEU A 26 -0.97 -21.52 -11.77
CA LEU A 26 -0.68 -22.95 -11.95
C LEU A 26 -1.74 -23.89 -11.37
N LYS A 27 -2.56 -23.42 -10.41
CA LYS A 27 -3.68 -24.23 -9.88
C LYS A 27 -4.77 -24.45 -10.91
N GLN A 28 -4.96 -23.51 -11.83
CA GLN A 28 -5.98 -23.58 -12.90
C GLN A 28 -5.47 -24.29 -14.15
N GLU A 29 -4.15 -24.29 -14.35
CA GLU A 29 -3.52 -24.90 -15.52
C GLU A 29 -3.45 -26.43 -15.41
N LYS A 30 -4.24 -27.13 -16.23
CA LYS A 30 -4.29 -28.60 -16.28
C LYS A 30 -2.92 -29.23 -16.55
N ASN A 31 -2.10 -28.56 -17.37
CA ASN A 31 -0.79 -29.09 -17.80
C ASN A 31 0.37 -28.59 -16.93
N LYS A 32 0.11 -27.80 -15.87
CA LYS A 32 1.09 -27.24 -14.92
C LYS A 32 2.43 -26.88 -15.56
N LYS A 33 2.39 -26.14 -16.67
CA LYS A 33 3.62 -25.74 -17.39
C LYS A 33 4.51 -24.94 -16.44
N LYS A 34 5.82 -25.20 -16.45
CA LYS A 34 6.76 -24.47 -15.60
C LYS A 34 6.81 -23.00 -16.02
N ILE A 35 6.32 -22.11 -15.15
CA ILE A 35 6.47 -20.66 -15.30
C ILE A 35 7.77 -20.25 -14.60
N LYS A 36 8.60 -19.44 -15.27
CA LYS A 36 9.84 -18.90 -14.71
C LYS A 36 9.66 -17.41 -14.42
N ILE A 37 10.23 -16.94 -13.31
CA ILE A 37 10.34 -15.51 -13.00
C ILE A 37 11.74 -15.07 -13.43
N GLU A 38 11.81 -14.02 -14.26
CA GLU A 38 13.06 -13.43 -14.73
C GLU A 38 13.20 -12.00 -14.18
N ILE A 39 14.40 -11.65 -13.72
CA ILE A 39 14.69 -10.31 -13.19
C ILE A 39 15.20 -9.45 -14.34
N SER A 40 14.35 -8.56 -14.86
CA SER A 40 14.70 -7.65 -15.96
C SER A 40 15.55 -6.45 -15.54
N GLY A 41 15.79 -6.27 -14.24
CA GLY A 41 16.43 -5.07 -13.68
C GLY A 41 15.45 -3.90 -13.51
N ARG A 42 15.95 -2.80 -12.92
CA ARG A 42 15.18 -1.58 -12.64
C ARG A 42 14.99 -0.76 -13.90
N ARG A 43 13.79 -0.24 -14.12
CA ARG A 43 13.51 0.71 -15.21
C ARG A 43 13.85 2.15 -14.77
N PRO A 44 14.31 3.01 -15.70
CA PRO A 44 14.58 4.41 -15.38
C PRO A 44 13.35 5.09 -14.76
N GLY A 45 13.54 5.73 -13.60
CA GLY A 45 12.47 6.43 -12.87
C GLY A 45 11.72 5.59 -11.84
N GLU A 46 11.95 4.27 -11.74
CA GLU A 46 11.34 3.45 -10.69
C GLU A 46 11.94 3.75 -9.31
N LYS A 47 11.07 3.83 -8.29
CA LYS A 47 11.44 3.89 -6.88
C LYS A 47 11.47 2.48 -6.28
N ASP A 48 12.33 2.27 -5.28
CA ASP A 48 12.38 1.00 -4.53
C ASP A 48 11.21 0.82 -3.55
N HIS A 49 10.61 1.93 -3.13
CA HIS A 49 9.46 1.98 -2.24
C HIS A 49 8.67 3.25 -2.53
N GLU A 50 7.39 3.22 -2.21
CA GLU A 50 6.49 4.35 -2.39
C GLU A 50 6.24 5.05 -1.06
N GLU A 51 6.02 6.35 -1.13
CA GLU A 51 5.70 7.19 0.02
C GLU A 51 4.21 7.50 0.02
N LEU A 52 3.58 7.28 1.16
CA LEU A 52 2.18 7.60 1.41
C LEU A 52 2.03 9.05 1.84
N MET A 53 2.90 9.52 2.73
CA MET A 53 3.08 10.93 3.04
C MET A 53 4.46 11.21 3.64
N THR A 54 4.93 12.43 3.43
CA THR A 54 6.17 12.94 4.00
C THR A 54 6.02 13.28 5.49
N GLU A 55 7.14 13.44 6.19
CA GLU A 55 7.15 13.88 7.59
C GLU A 55 6.55 15.28 7.76
N ASN A 56 6.71 16.17 6.77
CA ASN A 56 6.13 17.51 6.81
C ASN A 56 4.61 17.47 6.69
N GLU A 57 4.08 16.63 5.80
CA GLU A 57 2.63 16.39 5.70
C GLU A 57 2.08 15.75 6.98
N ALA A 58 2.83 14.84 7.60
CA ALA A 58 2.45 14.19 8.86
C ALA A 58 2.21 15.19 10.01
N LYS A 59 2.88 16.36 10.02
CA LYS A 59 2.64 17.43 11.02
C LYS A 59 1.21 17.98 10.93
N LEU A 60 0.67 18.01 9.72
CA LEU A 60 -0.68 18.49 9.42
C LEU A 60 -1.71 17.36 9.37
N ALA A 61 -1.26 16.11 9.43
CA ALA A 61 -2.10 14.93 9.34
C ALA A 61 -2.83 14.61 10.65
N TYR A 62 -4.06 14.16 10.48
CA TYR A 62 -4.86 13.48 11.48
C TYR A 62 -5.14 12.06 11.02
N GLU A 63 -5.47 11.17 11.95
CA GLU A 63 -5.78 9.78 11.66
C GLU A 63 -7.05 9.29 12.38
N CYS A 64 -7.70 8.29 11.78
CA CYS A 64 -8.71 7.43 12.40
C CYS A 64 -8.46 5.97 11.96
N ASP A 65 -9.37 5.05 12.28
CA ASP A 65 -9.15 3.61 12.20
C ASP A 65 -8.76 3.06 10.80
N GLY A 66 -8.97 3.82 9.72
CA GLY A 66 -8.63 3.36 8.36
C GLY A 66 -7.92 4.37 7.47
N MET A 67 -7.68 5.60 7.93
CA MET A 67 -7.18 6.64 7.04
C MET A 67 -6.43 7.77 7.76
N PHE A 68 -5.74 8.54 6.95
CA PHE A 68 -5.13 9.82 7.27
C PHE A 68 -5.87 10.94 6.53
N ILE A 69 -5.93 12.09 7.18
CA ILE A 69 -6.50 13.33 6.64
C ILE A 69 -5.45 14.42 6.82
N ILE A 70 -4.83 14.85 5.74
CA ILE A 70 -3.86 15.95 5.75
C ILE A 70 -4.63 17.24 5.51
N LEU A 71 -4.61 18.14 6.49
CA LEU A 71 -5.24 19.44 6.37
C LEU A 71 -4.30 20.41 5.64
N SER A 72 -4.86 21.26 4.78
CA SER A 72 -4.10 22.37 4.20
C SER A 72 -3.72 23.40 5.27
N GLU A 73 -2.51 23.95 5.15
CA GLU A 73 -1.96 24.95 6.07
C GLU A 73 -2.83 26.21 6.20
N ILE A 74 -3.64 26.50 5.18
CA ILE A 74 -4.51 27.68 5.12
C ILE A 74 -5.75 27.48 6.00
N PHE A 75 -6.20 26.24 6.20
CA PHE A 75 -7.43 25.89 6.91
C PHE A 75 -7.19 25.38 8.34
N LYS A 76 -6.10 25.83 9.00
CA LYS A 76 -5.71 25.48 10.39
C LYS A 76 -6.82 25.61 11.46
N LYS A 77 -7.97 26.22 11.15
CA LYS A 77 -9.10 26.42 12.07
C LYS A 77 -9.95 25.18 12.38
N HIS A 78 -9.74 24.02 11.75
CA HIS A 78 -10.44 22.79 12.10
C HIS A 78 -9.79 22.09 13.31
N GLU A 79 -9.69 22.79 14.44
CA GLU A 79 -8.80 22.37 15.54
C GLU A 79 -9.36 21.26 16.44
N LYS A 80 -10.65 20.91 16.37
CA LYS A 80 -11.21 19.83 17.21
C LYS A 80 -12.33 19.09 16.50
N GLN A 81 -11.97 18.00 15.86
CA GLN A 81 -12.93 16.99 15.41
C GLN A 81 -12.79 15.78 16.35
N PRO A 82 -13.84 15.38 17.08
CA PRO A 82 -13.72 14.36 18.13
C PRO A 82 -13.35 12.97 17.61
N TYR A 83 -13.42 12.74 16.30
CA TYR A 83 -13.19 11.45 15.65
C TYR A 83 -11.78 11.26 15.09
N TYR A 84 -10.91 12.27 15.18
CA TYR A 84 -9.57 12.20 14.61
C TYR A 84 -8.50 12.52 15.66
N SER A 85 -7.48 11.67 15.76
CA SER A 85 -6.28 11.92 16.54
C SER A 85 -5.18 12.50 15.66
N LYS A 86 -4.21 13.20 16.25
CA LYS A 86 -3.02 13.60 15.50
C LYS A 86 -2.24 12.38 15.06
N ALA A 87 -1.81 12.34 13.80
CA ALA A 87 -0.95 11.29 13.30
C ALA A 87 0.45 11.41 13.91
N ASN A 88 1.15 10.29 14.05
CA ASN A 88 2.56 10.31 14.44
C ASN A 88 3.41 11.01 13.37
N ILE A 89 4.32 11.89 13.79
CA ILE A 89 5.23 12.61 12.89
C ILE A 89 6.35 11.65 12.46
N LYS A 90 6.19 11.07 11.28
CA LYS A 90 7.18 10.21 10.62
C LYS A 90 6.90 10.16 9.13
N ASN A 91 7.85 9.64 8.35
CA ASN A 91 7.60 9.26 6.96
C ASN A 91 6.77 7.97 6.93
N TYR A 92 5.67 7.96 6.17
CA TYR A 92 4.87 6.77 5.93
C TYR A 92 5.17 6.25 4.53
N SER A 93 5.70 5.04 4.42
CA SER A 93 6.09 4.46 3.13
C SER A 93 5.89 2.94 3.09
N SER A 94 5.92 2.36 1.89
CA SER A 94 5.83 0.89 1.74
C SER A 94 7.03 0.15 2.36
N LYS A 95 8.14 0.85 2.61
CA LYS A 95 9.34 0.30 3.27
C LYS A 95 9.13 0.03 4.76
N ASN A 96 8.32 0.84 5.44
CA ASN A 96 8.09 0.75 6.89
C ASN A 96 6.65 0.37 7.27
N SER A 97 5.82 0.04 6.28
CA SER A 97 4.48 -0.51 6.49
C SER A 97 4.52 -2.02 6.75
N ARG A 98 3.42 -2.56 7.28
CA ARG A 98 3.18 -4.01 7.34
C ARG A 98 3.19 -4.56 5.93
N LEU A 99 3.98 -5.61 5.70
CA LEU A 99 3.97 -6.34 4.44
C LEU A 99 2.95 -7.47 4.50
N LEU A 100 2.14 -7.61 3.46
CA LEU A 100 1.27 -8.77 3.30
C LEU A 100 2.13 -10.03 3.13
N SER A 101 1.73 -11.09 3.82
CA SER A 101 2.23 -12.44 3.59
C SER A 101 1.79 -12.95 2.21
N LYS A 102 2.49 -13.98 1.72
CA LYS A 102 2.15 -14.58 0.42
C LYS A 102 0.73 -15.15 0.41
N GLU A 103 0.27 -15.69 1.53
CA GLU A 103 -1.09 -16.22 1.70
C GLU A 103 -2.15 -15.12 1.64
N GLU A 104 -1.93 -13.99 2.33
CA GLU A 104 -2.81 -12.82 2.26
C GLU A 104 -2.86 -12.24 0.84
N ILE A 105 -1.74 -12.22 0.12
CA ILE A 105 -1.70 -11.79 -1.28
C ILE A 105 -2.56 -12.72 -2.16
N LYS A 106 -2.47 -14.04 -1.96
CA LYS A 106 -3.29 -15.00 -2.72
C LYS A 106 -4.79 -14.83 -2.43
N GLU A 107 -5.15 -14.60 -1.18
CA GLU A 107 -6.53 -14.31 -0.79
C GLU A 107 -7.03 -13.05 -1.48
N LEU A 108 -6.25 -11.96 -1.43
CA LEU A 108 -6.56 -10.71 -2.13
C LEU A 108 -6.75 -10.91 -3.65
N LEU A 109 -5.88 -11.70 -4.29
CA LEU A 109 -5.99 -11.99 -5.73
C LEU A 109 -7.29 -12.73 -6.08
N ARG A 110 -7.77 -13.62 -5.20
CA ARG A 110 -9.04 -14.35 -5.37
C ARG A 110 -10.25 -13.45 -5.13
N GLU A 111 -10.22 -12.65 -4.05
CA GLU A 111 -11.30 -11.71 -3.72
C GLU A 111 -11.52 -10.69 -4.85
N LEU A 112 -10.43 -10.16 -5.40
CA LEU A 112 -10.46 -9.21 -6.52
C LEU A 112 -10.74 -9.89 -7.88
N LYS A 113 -10.87 -11.23 -7.91
CA LYS A 113 -11.12 -12.02 -9.12
C LYS A 113 -10.09 -11.78 -10.24
N PHE A 114 -8.85 -11.48 -9.86
CA PHE A 114 -7.75 -11.35 -10.83
C PHE A 114 -7.30 -12.70 -11.38
N ILE A 115 -7.60 -13.78 -10.65
CA ILE A 115 -7.28 -15.16 -11.00
C ILE A 115 -8.57 -15.99 -10.77
N LYS A 116 -9.00 -16.77 -11.78
CA LYS A 116 -10.39 -17.30 -11.92
C LYS A 116 -10.72 -18.62 -11.21
#